data_AF-A0A512JCP2-F1
#
_entry.id   AF-A0A512JCP2-F1
#
_cell.length_a   1.000
_cell.length_b   1.000
_cell.length_c   1.000
_cell.angle_alpha   90.00
_cell.angle_beta   90.00
_cell.angle_gamma   90.00
#
_symmetry.space_group_name_H-M   'P 1'
#
loop_
_entity.id
_entity.type
_entity.pdbx_description
1 polymer ?
#
loop_
_entity_poly.entity_id
_entity_poly.type
_entity_poly.pdbx_seq_one_letter_code
_entity_poly.pdbx_strand_id
1 'polypeptide(L)'
;MPLITPEDIGTTPRSCLSPRRRLQAWERTNGKCVVCGERIDGARERWIIEHIRALELGGADEIANMGPAHEACGREKTRDDHTRTAQAKRQKLRHIGAAAPERPLPGSRTSPLKRKLNGTVVPREAALSGTTVRSAKRVPRFGRSLWKTAAEAEKPLAERIANPQEGAPAQLAAALTDERRPARNQSPIRFGMSNASKREDHQVLAGSLGALIPLEIASLLTPPSPLPDEEPDAYGRLLTAVGVSVEPRDTIEWLWVKDVVDLLWEAQRLRRLRTAMLRTARRRGLSDLLDAYREPAGDTFGYDRSELVHGWSSGEPEAVREVAALLAKHGLTDEAISAQALSSKLDDLDRIERMIANADGRRNGVLREIERRRSALGSRLRAASDQIIDGEAVEAANDQRGPARR
;
A
#
# COMPACT_ATOMS: atom_id res chain seq x y z
N MET A 1 -47.60 15.12 0.37
CA MET A 1 -47.56 13.72 -0.14
C MET A 1 -47.57 12.79 1.07
N PRO A 2 -48.15 11.59 1.00
CA PRO A 2 -48.04 10.61 2.07
C PRO A 2 -46.58 10.17 2.27
N LEU A 3 -46.23 9.77 3.49
CA LEU A 3 -44.95 9.15 3.80
C LEU A 3 -44.96 7.70 3.27
N ILE A 4 -44.53 7.53 2.02
CA ILE A 4 -44.24 6.20 1.47
C ILE A 4 -43.01 5.67 2.21
N THR A 5 -43.19 4.74 3.13
CA THR A 5 -42.11 3.96 3.75
C THR A 5 -41.61 2.93 2.75
N PRO A 6 -40.41 3.08 2.16
CA PRO A 6 -39.93 2.13 1.16
C PRO A 6 -39.45 0.88 1.89
N GLU A 7 -40.06 -0.27 1.58
CA GLU A 7 -39.59 -1.57 2.10
C GLU A 7 -38.16 -1.84 1.60
N ASP A 8 -37.27 -2.18 2.52
CA ASP A 8 -35.85 -2.31 2.20
C ASP A 8 -35.53 -3.69 1.62
N ILE A 9 -35.54 -3.79 0.29
CA ILE A 9 -35.15 -5.00 -0.45
C ILE A 9 -33.64 -5.23 -0.29
N GLY A 10 -33.26 -5.84 0.83
CA GLY A 10 -31.88 -6.17 1.16
C GLY A 10 -31.25 -7.19 0.20
N THR A 11 -29.92 -7.26 0.21
CA THR A 11 -29.16 -8.24 -0.58
C THR A 11 -29.51 -9.67 -0.13
N THR A 12 -30.14 -10.45 -1.01
CA THR A 12 -30.40 -11.87 -0.72
C THR A 12 -29.06 -12.63 -0.58
N PRO A 13 -28.87 -13.45 0.48
CA PRO A 13 -27.65 -14.25 0.63
C PRO A 13 -27.58 -15.33 -0.46
N ARG A 14 -26.38 -15.54 -1.03
CA ARG A 14 -26.13 -16.58 -2.04
C ARG A 14 -25.99 -17.94 -1.37
N SER A 15 -26.85 -18.89 -1.73
CA SER A 15 -26.75 -20.29 -1.31
C SER A 15 -25.74 -21.08 -2.15
N CYS A 16 -25.22 -22.18 -1.60
CA CYS A 16 -24.39 -23.12 -2.35
C CYS A 16 -25.23 -23.87 -3.40
N LEU A 17 -24.84 -23.76 -4.67
CA LEU A 17 -25.59 -24.37 -5.78
C LEU A 17 -25.22 -25.86 -5.94
N SER A 18 -26.18 -26.76 -5.72
CA SER A 18 -25.97 -28.19 -5.96
C SER A 18 -25.90 -28.51 -7.47
N PRO A 19 -25.24 -29.62 -7.87
CA PRO A 19 -25.18 -30.03 -9.28
C PRO A 19 -26.56 -30.15 -9.94
N ARG A 20 -27.59 -30.61 -9.20
CA ARG A 20 -28.99 -30.68 -9.68
C ARG A 20 -29.56 -29.29 -9.98
N ARG A 21 -29.38 -28.30 -9.09
CA ARG A 21 -29.79 -26.90 -9.35
C ARG A 21 -29.02 -26.29 -10.54
N ARG A 22 -27.74 -26.65 -10.70
CA ARG A 22 -26.90 -26.20 -11.82
C ARG A 22 -27.40 -26.74 -13.17
N LEU A 23 -27.82 -28.01 -13.22
CA LEU A 23 -28.45 -28.62 -14.39
C LEU A 23 -29.82 -27.99 -14.69
N GLN A 24 -30.69 -27.85 -13.69
CA GLN A 24 -32.03 -27.28 -13.85
C GLN A 24 -32.03 -25.84 -14.41
N ALA A 25 -31.03 -25.03 -14.05
CA ALA A 25 -30.84 -23.68 -14.61
C ALA A 25 -30.35 -23.70 -16.07
N TRP A 26 -29.57 -24.71 -16.47
CA TRP A 26 -29.14 -24.94 -17.86
C TRP A 26 -30.29 -25.43 -18.75
N GLU A 27 -31.09 -26.36 -18.24
CA GLU A 27 -32.27 -26.91 -18.95
C GLU A 27 -33.35 -25.83 -19.17
N ARG A 28 -33.68 -25.05 -18.12
CA ARG A 28 -34.61 -23.91 -18.17
C ARG A 28 -34.26 -22.89 -19.27
N THR A 29 -32.98 -22.72 -19.57
CA THR A 29 -32.46 -21.77 -20.56
C THR A 29 -32.07 -22.42 -21.88
N ASN A 30 -32.26 -23.73 -22.02
CA ASN A 30 -31.85 -24.55 -23.17
C ASN A 30 -30.37 -24.33 -23.58
N GLY A 31 -29.49 -24.18 -22.58
CA GLY A 31 -28.06 -23.92 -22.77
C GLY A 31 -27.72 -22.54 -23.37
N LYS A 32 -28.62 -21.55 -23.26
CA LYS A 32 -28.36 -20.17 -23.72
C LYS A 32 -27.77 -19.29 -22.63
N CYS A 33 -26.79 -18.47 -23.00
CA CYS A 33 -26.18 -17.47 -22.14
C CYS A 33 -27.20 -16.41 -21.72
N VAL A 34 -27.45 -16.23 -20.42
CA VAL A 34 -28.40 -15.23 -19.89
C VAL A 34 -27.96 -13.77 -20.04
N VAL A 35 -26.80 -13.52 -20.66
CA VAL A 35 -26.24 -12.18 -20.89
C VAL A 35 -26.28 -11.77 -22.37
N CYS A 36 -25.87 -12.65 -23.30
CA CYS A 36 -25.89 -12.37 -24.74
C CYS A 36 -26.97 -13.13 -25.54
N GLY A 37 -27.64 -14.14 -24.95
CA GLY A 37 -28.69 -14.93 -25.61
C GLY A 37 -28.21 -16.04 -26.54
N GLU A 38 -26.92 -16.11 -26.83
CA GLU A 38 -26.27 -17.12 -27.67
C GLU A 38 -26.24 -18.51 -27.00
N ARG A 39 -26.04 -19.58 -27.78
CA ARG A 39 -25.91 -20.95 -27.25
C ARG A 39 -24.48 -21.22 -26.81
N ILE A 40 -24.32 -21.81 -25.63
CA ILE A 40 -23.03 -22.20 -25.06
C ILE A 40 -22.73 -23.66 -25.43
N ASP A 41 -21.54 -23.96 -25.94
CA ASP A 41 -21.02 -25.34 -26.00
C ASP A 41 -20.54 -25.74 -24.60
N GLY A 42 -21.46 -26.33 -23.81
CA GLY A 42 -21.20 -26.72 -22.42
C GLY A 42 -20.08 -27.76 -22.20
N ALA A 43 -19.54 -28.35 -23.26
CA ALA A 43 -18.42 -29.30 -23.22
C ALA A 43 -17.07 -28.67 -23.62
N ARG A 44 -17.07 -27.60 -24.45
CA ARG A 44 -15.85 -26.92 -24.93
C ARG A 44 -15.62 -25.56 -24.28
N GLU A 45 -16.67 -24.87 -23.85
CA GLU A 45 -16.61 -23.49 -23.38
C GLU A 45 -16.75 -23.38 -21.86
N ARG A 46 -16.05 -22.40 -21.26
CA ARG A 46 -16.13 -22.14 -19.82
C ARG A 46 -17.35 -21.28 -19.49
N TRP A 47 -18.25 -21.85 -18.69
CA TRP A 47 -19.48 -21.19 -18.27
C TRP A 47 -19.72 -21.28 -16.75
N ILE A 48 -20.36 -20.24 -16.23
CA ILE A 48 -20.75 -20.10 -14.82
C ILE A 48 -22.27 -19.99 -14.70
N ILE A 49 -22.83 -20.21 -13.51
CA ILE A 49 -24.20 -19.78 -13.23
C ILE A 49 -24.16 -18.31 -12.80
N GLU A 50 -24.98 -17.51 -13.46
CA GLU A 50 -25.08 -16.07 -13.28
C GLU A 50 -26.53 -15.69 -12.90
N HIS A 51 -26.69 -14.63 -12.11
CA HIS A 51 -27.98 -14.18 -11.61
C HIS A 51 -28.53 -13.08 -12.53
N ILE A 52 -29.64 -13.33 -13.24
CA ILE A 52 -30.20 -12.43 -14.28
C ILE A 52 -30.33 -11.00 -13.73
N ARG A 53 -30.96 -10.85 -12.56
CA ARG A 53 -30.89 -9.66 -11.70
C ARG A 53 -29.91 -9.93 -10.56
N ALA A 54 -28.91 -9.07 -10.38
CA ALA A 54 -27.92 -9.21 -9.31
C ALA A 54 -28.54 -9.21 -7.91
N LEU A 55 -27.99 -10.05 -7.01
CA LEU A 55 -28.41 -10.12 -5.60
C LEU A 55 -28.27 -8.76 -4.89
N GLU A 56 -27.21 -7.99 -5.20
CA GLU A 56 -26.99 -6.63 -4.67
C GLU A 56 -28.03 -5.58 -5.12
N LEU A 57 -28.83 -5.91 -6.14
CA LEU A 57 -29.88 -5.06 -6.72
C LEU A 57 -31.28 -5.62 -6.43
N GLY A 58 -31.42 -6.46 -5.40
CA GLY A 58 -32.69 -7.09 -5.02
C GLY A 58 -33.13 -8.20 -5.98
N GLY A 59 -32.18 -8.94 -6.56
CA GLY A 59 -32.45 -10.21 -7.22
C GLY A 59 -32.51 -11.36 -6.22
N ALA A 60 -33.46 -12.28 -6.38
CA ALA A 60 -33.58 -13.46 -5.52
C ALA A 60 -32.52 -14.54 -5.87
N ASP A 61 -32.16 -15.38 -4.90
CA ASP A 61 -31.26 -16.54 -5.10
C ASP A 61 -32.01 -17.79 -5.63
N GLU A 62 -33.04 -17.55 -6.45
CA GLU A 62 -33.92 -18.56 -7.01
C GLU A 62 -33.50 -19.00 -8.43
N ILE A 63 -33.87 -20.23 -8.80
CA ILE A 63 -33.66 -20.77 -10.15
C ILE A 63 -34.39 -19.94 -11.21
N ALA A 64 -35.48 -19.25 -10.83
CA ALA A 64 -36.18 -18.31 -11.70
C ALA A 64 -35.28 -17.14 -12.17
N ASN A 65 -34.33 -16.73 -11.33
CA ASN A 65 -33.38 -15.64 -11.54
C ASN A 65 -31.96 -16.14 -11.91
N MET A 66 -31.79 -17.42 -12.29
CA MET A 66 -30.49 -18.01 -12.62
C MET A 66 -30.46 -18.59 -14.04
N GLY A 67 -29.27 -18.59 -14.63
CA GLY A 67 -28.98 -19.39 -15.82
C GLY A 67 -27.47 -19.42 -16.11
N PRO A 68 -27.04 -20.15 -17.15
CA PRO A 68 -25.64 -20.22 -17.52
C PRO A 68 -25.22 -18.94 -18.26
N ALA A 69 -23.94 -18.58 -18.14
CA ALA A 69 -23.32 -17.49 -18.90
C ALA A 69 -21.86 -17.85 -19.23
N HIS A 70 -21.36 -17.38 -20.38
CA HIS A 70 -19.94 -17.42 -20.69
C HIS A 70 -19.12 -16.72 -19.57
N GLU A 71 -17.95 -17.25 -19.23
CA GLU A 71 -17.08 -16.68 -18.19
C GLU A 71 -16.75 -15.20 -18.44
N ALA A 72 -16.59 -14.81 -19.71
CA ALA A 72 -16.38 -13.42 -20.12
C ALA A 72 -17.61 -12.53 -19.86
N CYS A 73 -18.79 -12.94 -20.32
CA CYS A 73 -20.04 -12.17 -20.17
C CYS A 73 -20.44 -12.01 -18.69
N GLY A 74 -20.25 -13.04 -17.86
CA GLY A 74 -20.48 -12.95 -16.42
C GLY A 74 -19.50 -11.98 -15.72
N ARG A 75 -18.23 -11.98 -16.12
CA ARG A 75 -17.20 -11.04 -15.63
C ARG A 75 -17.51 -9.59 -15.97
N GLU A 76 -18.04 -9.34 -17.17
CA GLU A 76 -18.49 -8.01 -17.60
C GLU A 76 -19.74 -7.57 -16.83
N LYS A 77 -20.80 -8.39 -16.82
CA LYS A 77 -22.02 -8.13 -16.04
C LYS A 77 -21.74 -7.85 -14.56
N THR A 78 -20.84 -8.61 -13.92
CA THR A 78 -20.43 -8.38 -12.51
C THR A 78 -19.88 -6.97 -12.28
N ARG A 79 -19.12 -6.42 -13.24
CA ARG A 79 -18.55 -5.06 -13.17
C ARG A 79 -19.65 -3.99 -13.25
N ASP A 80 -20.59 -4.18 -14.16
CA ASP A 80 -21.73 -3.28 -14.37
C ASP A 80 -22.70 -3.31 -13.19
N ASP A 81 -23.01 -4.49 -12.66
CA ASP A 81 -23.89 -4.65 -11.51
C ASP A 81 -23.31 -3.97 -10.26
N HIS A 82 -22.02 -4.18 -9.93
CA HIS A 82 -21.39 -3.45 -8.83
C HIS A 82 -21.39 -1.92 -9.05
N THR A 83 -21.30 -1.45 -10.30
CA THR A 83 -21.37 -0.03 -10.65
C THR A 83 -22.79 0.52 -10.42
N ARG A 84 -23.82 -0.23 -10.82
CA ARG A 84 -25.24 0.06 -10.58
C ARG A 84 -25.58 0.01 -9.09
N THR A 85 -25.10 -0.98 -8.35
CA THR A 85 -25.23 -1.09 -6.88
C THR A 85 -24.67 0.16 -6.20
N ALA A 86 -23.48 0.61 -6.61
CA ALA A 86 -22.87 1.81 -6.06
C ALA A 86 -23.69 3.08 -6.35
N GLN A 87 -24.37 3.16 -7.50
CA GLN A 87 -25.30 4.25 -7.83
C GLN A 87 -26.58 4.18 -6.99
N ALA A 88 -27.22 3.02 -6.88
CA ALA A 88 -28.42 2.81 -6.07
C ALA A 88 -28.16 3.15 -4.58
N LYS A 89 -27.03 2.70 -4.02
CA LYS A 89 -26.62 3.03 -2.63
C LYS A 89 -26.41 4.55 -2.45
N ARG A 90 -25.81 5.26 -3.42
CA ARG A 90 -25.71 6.74 -3.39
C ARG A 90 -27.07 7.43 -3.47
N GLN A 91 -28.00 6.92 -4.27
CA GLN A 91 -29.36 7.46 -4.39
C GLN A 91 -30.15 7.25 -3.09
N LYS A 92 -30.10 6.06 -2.49
CA LYS A 92 -30.72 5.75 -1.19
C LYS A 92 -30.20 6.68 -0.08
N LEU A 93 -28.87 6.85 0.02
CA LEU A 93 -28.26 7.79 0.98
C LEU A 93 -28.77 9.23 0.82
N ARG A 94 -28.95 9.71 -0.42
CA ARG A 94 -29.52 11.04 -0.70
C ARG A 94 -31.00 11.12 -0.33
N HIS A 95 -31.78 10.07 -0.63
CA HIS A 95 -33.22 10.03 -0.33
C HIS A 95 -33.53 10.02 1.17
N ILE A 96 -32.75 9.26 1.96
CA ILE A 96 -32.93 9.16 3.43
C ILE A 96 -32.21 10.29 4.21
N GLY A 97 -31.64 11.29 3.52
CA GLY A 97 -30.91 12.39 4.15
C GLY A 97 -29.53 12.05 4.73
N ALA A 98 -29.09 10.79 4.67
CA ALA A 98 -27.81 10.32 5.21
C ALA A 98 -26.59 10.56 4.29
N ALA A 99 -26.75 11.32 3.20
CA ALA A 99 -25.65 11.69 2.33
C ALA A 99 -24.72 12.72 3.01
N ALA A 100 -23.42 12.45 3.05
CA ALA A 100 -22.43 13.39 3.56
C ALA A 100 -22.42 14.69 2.72
N PRO A 101 -22.26 15.88 3.35
CA PRO A 101 -22.30 17.15 2.64
C PRO A 101 -21.08 17.31 1.72
N GLU A 102 -21.32 17.56 0.43
CA GLU A 102 -20.26 17.79 -0.58
C GLU A 102 -19.41 19.05 -0.29
N ARG A 103 -19.90 19.95 0.59
CA ARG A 103 -19.19 21.12 1.12
C ARG A 103 -19.37 21.17 2.65
N PRO A 104 -18.50 20.53 3.45
CA PRO A 104 -18.58 20.60 4.90
C PRO A 104 -18.29 22.03 5.39
N LEU A 105 -19.01 22.49 6.42
CA LEU A 105 -18.85 23.83 6.98
C LEU A 105 -17.39 24.09 7.42
N PRO A 106 -16.77 25.23 7.09
CA PRO A 106 -15.39 25.52 7.49
C PRO A 106 -15.18 25.45 9.01
N GLY A 107 -14.15 24.72 9.45
CA GLY A 107 -13.83 24.51 10.87
C GLY A 107 -14.64 23.41 11.58
N SER A 108 -15.67 22.84 10.92
CA SER A 108 -16.43 21.71 11.44
C SER A 108 -15.58 20.44 11.58
N ARG A 109 -16.09 19.44 12.33
CA ARG A 109 -15.38 18.16 12.58
C ARG A 109 -15.06 17.39 11.29
N THR A 110 -15.86 17.56 10.24
CA THR A 110 -15.70 16.92 8.92
C THR A 110 -14.87 17.75 7.93
N SER A 111 -14.46 18.97 8.29
CA SER A 111 -13.57 19.79 7.45
C SER A 111 -12.08 19.52 7.75
N PRO A 112 -11.17 19.68 6.77
CA PRO A 112 -9.73 19.45 6.95
C PRO A 112 -9.05 20.42 7.94
N LEU A 113 -9.71 21.54 8.26
CA LEU A 113 -9.19 22.60 9.11
C LEU A 113 -9.84 22.55 10.50
N LYS A 114 -9.05 22.83 11.54
CA LYS A 114 -9.52 23.03 12.92
C LYS A 114 -9.11 24.41 13.41
N ARG A 115 -10.04 25.15 14.01
CA ARG A 115 -9.71 26.37 14.77
C ARG A 115 -9.30 25.97 16.19
N LYS A 116 -8.12 26.40 16.63
CA LYS A 116 -7.66 26.25 18.02
C LYS A 116 -8.37 27.28 18.92
N LEU A 117 -8.29 27.09 20.23
CA LEU A 117 -8.85 28.02 21.23
C LEU A 117 -8.24 29.43 21.13
N ASN A 118 -6.96 29.55 20.76
CA ASN A 118 -6.28 30.82 20.49
C ASN A 118 -6.62 31.45 19.13
N GLY A 119 -7.77 31.11 18.52
CA GLY A 119 -8.24 31.63 17.24
C GLY A 119 -7.52 31.11 15.99
N THR A 120 -6.30 30.58 16.10
CA THR A 120 -5.53 30.12 14.92
C THR A 120 -6.21 28.95 14.20
N VAL A 121 -6.25 28.99 12.88
CA VAL A 121 -6.73 27.89 12.03
C VAL A 121 -5.54 27.07 11.58
N VAL A 122 -5.59 25.75 11.80
CA VAL A 122 -4.55 24.80 11.38
C VAL A 122 -5.14 23.59 10.66
N PRO A 123 -4.37 22.87 9.83
CA PRO A 123 -4.73 21.53 9.41
C PRO A 123 -5.01 20.61 10.62
N ARG A 124 -6.01 19.75 10.50
CA ARG A 124 -6.29 18.66 11.45
C ARG A 124 -5.30 17.53 11.17
N GLU A 125 -4.58 16.98 12.15
CA GLU A 125 -3.48 16.02 11.90
C GLU A 125 -3.93 14.79 11.08
N ALA A 126 -5.18 14.35 11.24
CA ALA A 126 -5.78 13.26 10.46
C ALA A 126 -5.84 13.52 8.93
N ALA A 127 -5.67 14.77 8.47
CA ALA A 127 -5.52 15.09 7.05
C ALA A 127 -4.11 14.80 6.49
N LEU A 128 -3.11 14.59 7.36
CA LEU A 128 -1.74 14.22 7.00
C LEU A 128 -1.49 12.70 7.10
N SER A 129 -2.36 11.95 7.79
CA SER A 129 -2.25 10.50 8.01
C SER A 129 -3.47 9.68 7.58
N GLY A 130 -4.48 10.31 6.96
CA GLY A 130 -5.81 9.72 6.70
C GLY A 130 -6.11 9.44 5.23
N THR A 131 -5.42 8.48 4.61
CA THR A 131 -5.64 8.06 3.23
C THR A 131 -6.99 7.35 3.03
N THR A 132 -8.06 8.12 2.89
CA THR A 132 -9.38 7.61 2.45
C THR A 132 -9.42 7.48 0.93
N VAL A 133 -8.96 6.34 0.41
CA VAL A 133 -8.92 6.06 -1.04
C VAL A 133 -10.33 5.95 -1.62
N ARG A 134 -10.91 7.06 -2.14
CA ARG A 134 -11.88 7.09 -3.28
C ARG A 134 -12.38 8.47 -3.77
N SER A 135 -11.52 9.49 -3.87
CA SER A 135 -11.90 10.77 -4.54
C SER A 135 -10.82 11.42 -5.42
N ALA A 136 -9.72 10.75 -5.72
CA ALA A 136 -8.62 11.26 -6.55
C ALA A 136 -8.92 11.29 -8.08
N LYS A 137 -10.08 11.84 -8.49
CA LYS A 137 -10.44 12.08 -9.91
C LYS A 137 -11.19 13.41 -10.14
N ARG A 138 -10.66 14.51 -9.60
CA ARG A 138 -10.72 15.88 -10.20
C ARG A 138 -9.89 16.85 -9.35
N VAL A 139 -8.66 17.12 -9.77
CA VAL A 139 -7.87 18.26 -9.27
C VAL A 139 -8.22 19.47 -10.15
N PRO A 140 -8.63 20.63 -9.60
CA PRO A 140 -8.79 21.85 -10.37
C PRO A 140 -7.43 22.28 -10.97
N ARG A 141 -7.40 22.60 -12.26
CA ARG A 141 -6.17 23.02 -12.96
C ARG A 141 -5.75 24.42 -12.52
N PHE A 142 -4.93 24.51 -11.47
CA PHE A 142 -4.36 25.75 -10.95
C PHE A 142 -2.84 25.67 -10.80
N GLY A 143 -2.17 26.81 -10.98
CA GLY A 143 -0.88 27.18 -10.38
C GLY A 143 0.28 26.18 -10.41
N ARG A 144 1.27 26.44 -11.29
CA ARG A 144 2.63 25.88 -11.20
C ARG A 144 3.28 26.19 -9.82
N SER A 145 4.35 25.45 -9.51
CA SER A 145 5.41 25.82 -8.54
C SER A 145 5.17 25.59 -7.03
N LEU A 146 5.22 24.31 -6.61
CA LEU A 146 5.75 23.94 -5.27
C LEU A 146 7.23 23.50 -5.30
N TRP A 147 7.81 23.35 -6.49
CA TRP A 147 9.13 22.75 -6.70
C TRP A 147 10.30 23.77 -6.73
N LYS A 148 10.04 25.09 -6.79
CA LYS A 148 11.10 26.12 -6.72
C LYS A 148 11.69 26.27 -5.33
N THR A 149 10.84 26.29 -4.30
CA THR A 149 11.24 26.44 -2.89
C THR A 149 12.07 25.29 -2.31
N ALA A 150 12.23 24.19 -3.05
CA ALA A 150 13.21 23.14 -2.73
C ALA A 150 14.57 23.40 -3.41
N ALA A 151 14.57 23.85 -4.67
CA ALA A 151 15.79 24.13 -5.43
C ALA A 151 16.57 25.37 -4.92
N GLU A 152 15.89 26.30 -4.25
CA GLU A 152 16.52 27.48 -3.62
C GLU A 152 17.14 27.16 -2.24
N ALA A 153 16.97 25.94 -1.71
CA ALA A 153 17.51 25.52 -0.41
C ALA A 153 18.92 24.89 -0.49
N GLU A 154 19.35 24.42 -1.67
CA GLU A 154 20.67 23.82 -1.88
C GLU A 154 21.68 24.83 -2.46
N LYS A 155 22.11 25.78 -1.62
CA LYS A 155 23.41 26.43 -1.78
C LYS A 155 24.47 25.69 -0.95
N PRO A 156 25.70 25.52 -1.45
CA PRO A 156 26.67 24.60 -0.87
C PRO A 156 27.15 25.03 0.52
N LEU A 157 27.24 24.05 1.42
CA LEU A 157 27.66 24.22 2.82
C LEU A 157 29.02 24.92 2.99
N ALA A 158 29.90 24.83 1.99
CA ALA A 158 31.20 25.50 1.96
C ALA A 158 31.12 27.03 2.11
N GLU A 159 30.09 27.68 1.54
CA GLU A 159 29.96 29.14 1.53
C GLU A 159 29.69 29.71 2.94
N ARG A 160 29.20 28.87 3.87
CA ARG A 160 28.87 29.25 5.26
C ARG A 160 30.00 29.03 6.27
N ILE A 161 31.12 28.44 5.84
CA ILE A 161 32.30 28.21 6.70
C ILE A 161 33.27 29.40 6.61
N ALA A 162 33.20 30.20 5.54
CA ALA A 162 34.18 31.23 5.23
C ALA A 162 33.96 32.60 5.90
N ASN A 163 32.81 32.86 6.55
CA ASN A 163 32.48 34.21 7.03
C ASN A 163 31.63 34.20 8.33
N PRO A 164 32.24 34.39 9.54
CA PRO A 164 31.55 34.21 10.82
C PRO A 164 30.79 35.42 11.40
N GLN A 165 30.73 36.57 10.71
CA GLN A 165 30.50 37.87 11.36
C GLN A 165 29.12 38.55 11.17
N GLU A 166 28.29 38.13 10.22
CA GLU A 166 27.01 38.82 9.93
C GLU A 166 25.80 37.88 10.04
N GLY A 167 24.83 38.20 10.91
CA GLY A 167 23.57 37.46 10.99
C GLY A 167 22.80 37.38 12.32
N ALA A 168 23.08 38.23 13.32
CA ALA A 168 22.39 38.18 14.63
C ALA A 168 21.77 39.53 15.04
N PRO A 169 20.43 39.67 15.13
CA PRO A 169 19.79 40.87 15.67
C PRO A 169 19.93 40.94 17.22
N ALA A 170 20.41 42.08 17.72
CA ALA A 170 20.95 42.22 19.07
C ALA A 170 19.89 42.42 20.18
N GLN A 171 19.09 41.40 20.49
CA GLN A 171 18.05 41.48 21.55
C GLN A 171 17.99 40.33 22.57
N LEU A 172 18.98 39.44 22.64
CA LEU A 172 19.03 38.34 23.65
C LEU A 172 20.34 38.24 24.46
N ALA A 173 21.04 39.36 24.66
CA ALA A 173 22.33 39.43 25.37
C ALA A 173 22.22 39.85 26.86
N ALA A 174 21.08 39.63 27.53
CA ALA A 174 20.75 40.25 28.82
C ALA A 174 20.15 39.29 29.88
N ALA A 175 20.47 37.99 29.83
CA ALA A 175 19.84 36.98 30.70
C ALA A 175 20.77 35.84 31.18
N LEU A 176 22.10 36.00 31.10
CA LEU A 176 23.08 34.95 31.46
C LEU A 176 24.20 35.42 32.42
N THR A 177 23.88 36.36 33.33
CA THR A 177 24.77 36.76 34.43
C THR A 177 24.00 37.13 35.70
N ASP A 178 23.62 36.14 36.52
CA ASP A 178 23.74 36.21 37.98
C ASP A 178 23.74 34.81 38.59
N GLU A 179 24.43 34.63 39.72
CA GLU A 179 24.49 33.38 40.48
C GLU A 179 23.60 33.45 41.73
N ARG A 180 22.78 32.42 41.99
CA ARG A 180 22.31 32.09 43.35
C ARG A 180 21.66 30.71 43.49
N ARG A 181 21.82 30.14 44.69
CA ARG A 181 21.28 28.86 45.18
C ARG A 181 21.27 28.94 46.72
N PRO A 182 20.55 28.08 47.48
CA PRO A 182 19.14 27.64 47.42
C PRO A 182 18.33 28.10 48.66
N ALA A 183 17.02 27.82 48.71
CA ALA A 183 16.25 27.78 49.98
C ALA A 183 15.09 26.75 49.95
N ARG A 184 14.67 26.29 51.14
CA ARG A 184 13.71 25.18 51.41
C ARG A 184 12.25 25.64 51.61
N ASN A 185 11.37 24.63 51.74
CA ASN A 185 10.05 24.59 52.44
C ASN A 185 8.80 24.72 51.55
N GLN A 186 7.67 24.04 51.80
CA GLN A 186 7.35 22.88 52.68
C GLN A 186 6.04 22.19 52.18
N SER A 187 5.84 20.90 52.50
CA SER A 187 4.60 20.14 52.22
C SER A 187 3.55 20.29 53.34
N PRO A 188 2.25 20.07 53.08
CA PRO A 188 1.59 18.74 53.27
C PRO A 188 0.78 18.27 52.02
N ILE A 189 0.70 16.97 51.67
CA ILE A 189 -0.20 15.92 52.20
C ILE A 189 -1.70 16.29 51.98
N ARG A 190 -2.56 15.53 51.27
CA ARG A 190 -2.53 14.18 50.62
C ARG A 190 -3.40 14.26 49.33
N PHE A 191 -3.89 13.24 48.59
CA PHE A 191 -4.00 11.77 48.72
C PHE A 191 -4.18 11.14 47.30
N GLY A 192 -4.63 9.88 47.18
CA GLY A 192 -5.25 9.34 45.95
C GLY A 192 -4.35 8.58 44.97
N MET A 193 -3.97 7.34 45.28
CA MET A 193 -3.15 6.49 44.40
C MET A 193 -4.02 5.56 43.53
N SER A 194 -3.81 5.60 42.21
CA SER A 194 -4.07 4.49 41.29
C SER A 194 -2.97 4.47 40.22
N ASN A 195 -2.49 3.29 39.82
CA ASN A 195 -1.18 3.18 39.19
C ASN A 195 -1.15 3.68 37.74
N ALA A 196 -0.03 4.29 37.38
CA ALA A 196 0.25 4.75 36.02
C ALA A 196 0.75 3.62 35.10
N SER A 197 0.41 3.70 33.82
CA SER A 197 1.25 3.18 32.74
C SER A 197 2.01 4.35 32.10
N LYS A 198 3.29 4.49 32.46
CA LYS A 198 4.18 5.49 31.85
C LYS A 198 4.51 5.08 30.41
N ARG A 199 4.80 6.07 29.56
CA ARG A 199 5.32 5.87 28.20
C ARG A 199 6.85 5.82 28.25
N GLU A 200 7.37 4.65 28.55
CA GLU A 200 8.79 4.26 28.63
C GLU A 200 8.85 2.83 28.05
N ASP A 201 9.70 2.43 27.09
CA ASP A 201 10.73 3.16 26.33
C ASP A 201 10.84 2.62 24.89
N HIS A 202 11.12 3.49 23.92
CA HIS A 202 11.45 3.07 22.53
C HIS A 202 12.93 2.65 22.34
N GLN A 203 13.66 2.40 23.43
CA GLN A 203 15.11 2.19 23.43
C GLN A 203 15.53 0.74 23.77
N VAL A 204 14.57 -0.19 23.89
CA VAL A 204 14.80 -1.61 24.22
C VAL A 204 14.43 -2.52 23.04
N LEU A 205 15.18 -2.44 21.94
CA LEU A 205 15.03 -3.34 20.78
C LEU A 205 16.34 -3.92 20.22
N ALA A 206 17.50 -3.57 20.78
CA ALA A 206 18.79 -4.17 20.40
C ALA A 206 19.09 -5.51 21.11
N GLY A 207 18.43 -5.78 22.24
CA GLY A 207 18.81 -6.88 23.16
C GLY A 207 17.93 -8.14 23.13
N SER A 208 16.84 -8.19 22.35
CA SER A 208 15.83 -9.26 22.42
C SER A 208 15.47 -9.89 21.07
N LEU A 209 16.25 -9.65 20.02
CA LEU A 209 15.95 -10.13 18.65
C LEU A 209 15.88 -11.67 18.54
N GLY A 210 16.56 -12.40 19.42
CA GLY A 210 16.48 -13.87 19.52
C GLY A 210 15.28 -14.44 20.31
N ALA A 211 14.41 -13.59 20.88
CA ALA A 211 13.33 -14.02 21.78
C ALA A 211 11.93 -14.07 21.14
N LEU A 212 11.78 -13.61 19.89
CA LEU A 212 10.49 -13.50 19.18
C LEU A 212 10.25 -14.59 18.12
N ILE A 213 11.31 -15.29 17.70
CA ILE A 213 11.23 -16.40 16.73
C ILE A 213 11.50 -17.68 17.54
N PRO A 214 10.61 -18.70 17.55
CA PRO A 214 10.88 -19.96 18.23
C PRO A 214 12.16 -20.61 17.70
N LEU A 215 12.91 -21.31 18.55
CA LEU A 215 14.24 -21.81 18.20
C LEU A 215 14.20 -22.87 17.08
N GLU A 216 13.10 -23.63 17.05
CA GLU A 216 12.73 -24.64 16.06
C GLU A 216 12.34 -24.01 14.71
N ILE A 217 11.97 -22.73 14.71
CA ILE A 217 11.71 -21.94 13.51
C ILE A 217 13.02 -21.28 13.06
N ALA A 218 13.77 -20.66 13.97
CA ALA A 218 15.02 -19.96 13.64
C ALA A 218 16.04 -20.84 12.91
N SER A 219 16.12 -22.13 13.25
CA SER A 219 16.97 -23.12 12.56
C SER A 219 16.52 -23.45 11.13
N LEU A 220 15.24 -23.26 10.80
CA LEU A 220 14.67 -23.42 9.45
C LEU A 220 14.74 -22.13 8.62
N LEU A 221 14.85 -20.96 9.26
CA LEU A 221 14.83 -19.66 8.59
C LEU A 221 16.23 -19.20 8.12
N THR A 222 16.95 -20.05 7.38
CA THR A 222 18.26 -19.68 6.80
C THR A 222 18.16 -18.36 6.01
N PRO A 223 18.98 -17.34 6.33
CA PRO A 223 18.95 -16.07 5.62
C PRO A 223 19.53 -16.21 4.20
N PRO A 224 19.07 -15.41 3.23
CA PRO A 224 19.72 -15.34 1.93
C PRO A 224 21.14 -14.78 2.08
N SER A 225 22.10 -15.31 1.32
CA SER A 225 23.47 -14.77 1.31
C SER A 225 23.45 -13.29 0.93
N PRO A 226 24.05 -12.39 1.73
CA PRO A 226 24.11 -10.97 1.41
C PRO A 226 25.03 -10.71 0.22
N LEU A 227 24.77 -9.64 -0.52
CA LEU A 227 25.74 -9.09 -1.48
C LEU A 227 26.79 -8.23 -0.73
N PRO A 228 27.96 -7.93 -1.34
CA PRO A 228 29.00 -7.12 -0.70
C PRO A 228 28.57 -5.69 -0.31
N ASP A 229 27.50 -5.17 -0.92
CA ASP A 229 26.88 -3.87 -0.63
C ASP A 229 25.69 -3.95 0.35
N GLU A 230 25.39 -5.14 0.89
CA GLU A 230 24.26 -5.35 1.80
C GLU A 230 24.70 -5.52 3.25
N GLU A 231 24.06 -4.79 4.16
CA GLU A 231 24.30 -4.89 5.59
C GLU A 231 23.82 -6.26 6.14
N PRO A 232 24.68 -7.05 6.81
CA PRO A 232 24.34 -8.41 7.26
C PRO A 232 23.09 -8.49 8.14
N ASP A 233 22.94 -7.56 9.09
CA ASP A 233 21.87 -7.59 10.09
C ASP A 233 20.52 -7.05 9.58
N ALA A 234 20.50 -6.38 8.41
CA ALA A 234 19.31 -5.73 7.90
C ALA A 234 18.20 -6.72 7.49
N TYR A 235 18.56 -7.92 7.01
CA TYR A 235 17.60 -9.01 6.77
C TYR A 235 16.97 -9.48 8.10
N GLY A 236 17.78 -9.65 9.15
CA GLY A 236 17.31 -10.05 10.48
C GLY A 236 16.30 -9.06 11.07
N ARG A 237 16.61 -7.75 11.00
CA ARG A 237 15.69 -6.70 11.45
C ARG A 237 14.39 -6.65 10.63
N LEU A 238 14.46 -6.89 9.32
CA LEU A 238 13.26 -7.00 8.47
C LEU A 238 12.40 -8.21 8.87
N LEU A 239 13.02 -9.36 9.14
CA LEU A 239 12.35 -10.58 9.60
C LEU A 239 11.62 -10.35 10.93
N THR A 240 12.28 -9.73 11.92
CA THR A 240 11.63 -9.38 13.19
C THR A 240 10.48 -8.39 12.98
N ALA A 241 10.66 -7.34 12.18
CA ALA A 241 9.62 -6.34 11.95
C ALA A 241 8.36 -6.92 11.28
N VAL A 242 8.53 -7.81 10.29
CA VAL A 242 7.40 -8.51 9.65
C VAL A 242 6.78 -9.53 10.63
N GLY A 243 7.58 -10.30 11.36
CA GLY A 243 7.09 -11.25 12.36
C GLY A 243 6.22 -10.58 13.43
N VAL A 244 6.68 -9.48 14.02
CA VAL A 244 5.92 -8.68 14.99
C VAL A 244 4.65 -8.09 14.36
N SER A 245 4.70 -7.64 13.10
CA SER A 245 3.52 -7.07 12.42
C SER A 245 2.49 -8.12 11.95
N VAL A 246 2.87 -9.39 11.84
CA VAL A 246 1.99 -10.48 11.40
C VAL A 246 1.45 -11.30 12.58
N GLU A 247 2.17 -11.37 13.69
CA GLU A 247 1.86 -12.23 14.84
C GLU A 247 1.62 -13.70 14.42
N PRO A 248 2.58 -14.38 13.77
CA PRO A 248 2.42 -15.74 13.27
C PRO A 248 2.16 -16.74 14.42
N ARG A 249 1.09 -17.52 14.28
CA ARG A 249 0.52 -18.37 15.34
C ARG A 249 1.08 -19.80 15.36
N ASP A 250 1.67 -20.25 14.26
CA ASP A 250 2.24 -21.58 14.10
C ASP A 250 3.33 -21.61 13.03
N THR A 251 4.00 -22.75 12.90
CA THR A 251 5.09 -23.02 11.95
C THR A 251 4.74 -22.68 10.50
N ILE A 252 3.49 -22.88 10.08
CA ILE A 252 3.07 -22.60 8.69
C ILE A 252 2.90 -21.09 8.47
N GLU A 253 2.40 -20.34 9.46
CA GLU A 253 2.42 -18.87 9.38
C GLU A 253 3.84 -18.31 9.46
N TRP A 254 4.76 -18.95 10.20
CA TRP A 254 6.18 -18.57 10.23
C TRP A 254 6.91 -18.79 8.90
N LEU A 255 6.65 -19.91 8.20
CA LEU A 255 7.17 -20.13 6.85
C LEU A 255 6.66 -19.06 5.88
N TRP A 256 5.36 -18.72 5.94
CA TRP A 256 4.78 -17.63 5.15
C TRP A 256 5.33 -16.24 5.51
N VAL A 257 5.70 -15.99 6.78
CA VAL A 257 6.45 -14.79 7.18
C VAL A 257 7.83 -14.77 6.53
N LYS A 258 8.54 -15.90 6.47
CA LYS A 258 9.83 -15.99 5.76
C LYS A 258 9.67 -15.71 4.26
N ASP A 259 8.69 -16.34 3.60
CA ASP A 259 8.39 -16.09 2.18
C ASP A 259 8.16 -14.59 1.92
N VAL A 260 7.38 -13.92 2.76
CA VAL A 260 7.11 -12.48 2.65
C VAL A 260 8.39 -11.65 2.79
N VAL A 261 9.29 -12.03 3.71
CA VAL A 261 10.56 -11.34 3.97
C VAL A 261 11.58 -11.58 2.86
N ASP A 262 11.73 -12.82 2.38
CA ASP A 262 12.59 -13.18 1.23
C ASP A 262 12.16 -12.39 -0.02
N LEU A 263 10.85 -12.34 -0.31
CA LEU A 263 10.31 -11.61 -1.46
C LEU A 263 10.42 -10.08 -1.31
N LEU A 264 10.37 -9.55 -0.08
CA LEU A 264 10.69 -8.14 0.19
C LEU A 264 12.17 -7.86 -0.03
N TRP A 265 13.06 -8.77 0.37
CA TRP A 265 14.51 -8.65 0.23
C TRP A 265 14.94 -8.71 -1.24
N GLU A 266 14.45 -9.71 -1.99
CA GLU A 266 14.66 -9.86 -3.43
C GLU A 266 14.18 -8.62 -4.19
N ALA A 267 12.95 -8.16 -3.94
CA ALA A 267 12.42 -6.96 -4.59
C ALA A 267 13.19 -5.67 -4.24
N GLN A 268 13.77 -5.56 -3.04
CA GLN A 268 14.66 -4.44 -2.69
C GLN A 268 16.02 -4.54 -3.39
N ARG A 269 16.64 -5.73 -3.40
CA ARG A 269 17.90 -6.01 -4.10
C ARG A 269 17.78 -5.69 -5.59
N LEU A 270 16.72 -6.14 -6.25
CA LEU A 270 16.44 -5.84 -7.66
C LEU A 270 16.27 -4.33 -7.92
N ARG A 271 15.58 -3.59 -7.03
CA ARG A 271 15.44 -2.12 -7.15
C ARG A 271 16.78 -1.37 -6.97
N ARG A 272 17.69 -1.86 -6.13
CA ARG A 272 19.08 -1.36 -6.04
C ARG A 272 19.83 -1.61 -7.36
N LEU A 273 19.86 -2.87 -7.81
CA LEU A 273 20.57 -3.30 -9.02
C LEU A 273 20.09 -2.58 -10.28
N ARG A 274 18.77 -2.38 -10.44
CA ARG A 274 18.16 -1.57 -11.51
C ARG A 274 18.77 -0.17 -11.61
N THR A 275 18.88 0.50 -10.47
CA THR A 275 19.40 1.86 -10.36
C THR A 275 20.91 1.90 -10.61
N ALA A 276 21.65 0.92 -10.09
CA ALA A 276 23.08 0.77 -10.34
C ALA A 276 23.39 0.52 -11.83
N MET A 277 22.59 -0.32 -12.50
CA MET A 277 22.75 -0.64 -13.93
C MET A 277 22.50 0.56 -14.84
N LEU A 278 21.48 1.38 -14.56
CA LEU A 278 21.28 2.63 -15.31
C LEU A 278 22.43 3.61 -15.06
N ARG A 279 22.93 3.70 -13.81
CA ARG A 279 24.07 4.56 -13.46
C ARG A 279 25.36 4.15 -14.19
N THR A 280 25.64 2.85 -14.34
CA THR A 280 26.82 2.39 -15.10
C THR A 280 26.62 2.52 -16.61
N ALA A 281 25.40 2.29 -17.12
CA ALA A 281 25.06 2.46 -18.54
C ALA A 281 25.25 3.92 -19.04
N ARG A 282 25.10 4.92 -18.17
CA ARG A 282 25.32 6.35 -18.51
C ARG A 282 26.68 6.65 -19.16
N ARG A 283 27.76 5.98 -18.77
CA ARG A 283 29.09 6.14 -19.40
C ARG A 283 29.03 5.78 -20.89
N ARG A 284 28.38 4.67 -21.22
CA ARG A 284 28.14 4.25 -22.61
C ARG A 284 27.16 5.19 -23.32
N GLY A 285 26.08 5.58 -22.65
CA GLY A 285 25.08 6.49 -23.22
C GLY A 285 25.65 7.84 -23.66
N LEU A 286 26.69 8.35 -22.97
CA LEU A 286 27.44 9.51 -23.44
C LEU A 286 28.26 9.21 -24.71
N SER A 287 29.02 8.12 -24.75
CA SER A 287 29.79 7.73 -25.93
C SER A 287 28.90 7.56 -27.17
N ASP A 288 27.82 6.79 -27.04
CA ASP A 288 26.85 6.53 -28.11
C ASP A 288 26.25 7.86 -28.66
N LEU A 289 26.07 8.89 -27.81
CA LEU A 289 25.57 10.21 -28.22
C LEU A 289 26.64 11.05 -28.95
N LEU A 290 27.87 11.08 -28.45
CA LEU A 290 28.98 11.79 -29.12
C LEU A 290 29.23 11.21 -30.52
N ASP A 291 29.12 9.89 -30.65
CA ASP A 291 29.18 9.17 -31.94
C ASP A 291 28.00 9.55 -32.85
N ALA A 292 26.76 9.55 -32.32
CA ALA A 292 25.55 9.84 -33.09
C ALA A 292 25.51 11.29 -33.64
N TYR A 293 25.99 12.27 -32.86
CA TYR A 293 26.09 13.66 -33.27
C TYR A 293 27.38 13.99 -34.05
N ARG A 294 28.25 12.99 -34.27
CA ARG A 294 29.52 13.10 -35.00
C ARG A 294 30.46 14.18 -34.44
N GLU A 295 30.50 14.33 -33.11
CA GLU A 295 31.58 15.11 -32.50
C GLU A 295 32.94 14.48 -32.88
N PRO A 296 34.00 15.27 -33.10
CA PRO A 296 35.32 14.74 -33.46
C PRO A 296 35.86 13.77 -32.40
N ALA A 297 36.81 12.92 -32.80
CA ALA A 297 37.39 11.92 -31.89
C ALA A 297 38.49 12.48 -31.00
N GLY A 298 39.11 13.60 -31.38
CA GLY A 298 40.16 14.24 -30.58
C GLY A 298 40.37 15.71 -30.91
N ASP A 299 41.10 16.37 -30.00
CA ASP A 299 41.83 17.63 -30.15
C ASP A 299 41.07 18.88 -30.68
N THR A 300 39.74 18.87 -30.56
CA THR A 300 38.93 20.11 -30.67
C THR A 300 38.77 20.82 -29.32
N PHE A 301 39.02 20.11 -28.21
CA PHE A 301 38.81 20.60 -26.84
C PHE A 301 39.91 20.23 -25.83
N GLY A 302 40.88 19.38 -26.18
CA GLY A 302 42.06 19.07 -25.35
C GLY A 302 42.08 17.69 -24.66
N TYR A 303 41.06 16.86 -24.87
CA TYR A 303 41.02 15.45 -24.45
C TYR A 303 40.82 14.51 -25.66
N ASP A 304 41.23 13.24 -25.52
CA ASP A 304 40.65 12.15 -26.33
C ASP A 304 39.20 11.86 -25.88
N ARG A 305 38.34 11.37 -26.77
CA ARG A 305 36.95 11.04 -26.42
C ARG A 305 36.85 10.00 -25.29
N SER A 306 37.74 9.02 -25.24
CA SER A 306 37.77 8.00 -24.18
C SER A 306 38.10 8.62 -22.82
N GLU A 307 39.06 9.54 -22.79
CA GLU A 307 39.46 10.28 -21.59
C GLU A 307 38.32 11.19 -21.09
N LEU A 308 37.71 11.98 -21.99
CA LEU A 308 36.57 12.83 -21.66
C LEU A 308 35.39 12.04 -21.08
N VAL A 309 35.03 10.91 -21.71
CA VAL A 309 33.96 10.01 -21.23
C VAL A 309 34.34 9.35 -19.91
N HIS A 310 35.61 9.03 -19.69
CA HIS A 310 36.10 8.51 -18.41
C HIS A 310 35.99 9.57 -17.32
N GLY A 311 36.62 10.74 -17.49
CA GLY A 311 36.67 11.80 -16.48
C GLY A 311 35.29 12.32 -16.11
N TRP A 312 34.40 12.50 -17.10
CA TRP A 312 32.99 12.81 -16.87
C TRP A 312 32.32 11.78 -15.95
N SER A 313 32.54 10.49 -16.20
CA SER A 313 31.95 9.40 -15.42
C SER A 313 32.59 9.20 -14.04
N SER A 314 33.79 9.74 -13.82
CA SER A 314 34.48 9.84 -12.53
C SER A 314 34.11 11.11 -11.75
N GLY A 315 33.45 12.08 -12.40
CA GLY A 315 33.00 13.34 -11.79
C GLY A 315 34.02 14.48 -11.86
N GLU A 316 35.00 14.41 -12.78
CA GLU A 316 36.06 15.40 -12.91
C GLU A 316 35.50 16.78 -13.36
N PRO A 317 35.74 17.88 -12.62
CA PRO A 317 35.08 19.17 -12.87
C PRO A 317 35.35 19.82 -14.24
N GLU A 318 36.36 19.36 -14.98
CA GLU A 318 36.70 19.88 -16.31
C GLU A 318 35.89 19.13 -17.37
N ALA A 319 36.03 17.80 -17.43
CA ALA A 319 35.22 16.92 -18.27
C ALA A 319 33.69 17.10 -18.05
N VAL A 320 33.24 17.35 -16.82
CA VAL A 320 31.83 17.64 -16.53
C VAL A 320 31.35 18.96 -17.15
N ARG A 321 32.18 20.01 -17.15
CA ARG A 321 31.85 21.29 -17.83
C ARG A 321 31.86 21.14 -19.35
N GLU A 322 32.85 20.41 -19.88
CA GLU A 322 33.01 20.22 -21.32
C GLU A 322 31.87 19.39 -21.92
N VAL A 323 31.51 18.26 -21.32
CA VAL A 323 30.33 17.48 -21.74
C VAL A 323 29.05 18.31 -21.66
N ALA A 324 28.88 19.16 -20.64
CA ALA A 324 27.74 20.06 -20.56
C ALA A 324 27.72 21.08 -21.72
N ALA A 325 28.88 21.59 -22.15
CA ALA A 325 29.00 22.48 -23.31
C ALA A 325 28.72 21.73 -24.64
N LEU A 326 29.22 20.50 -24.80
CA LEU A 326 28.97 19.66 -25.97
C LEU A 326 27.49 19.26 -26.11
N LEU A 327 26.80 18.99 -25.00
CA LEU A 327 25.35 18.79 -25.01
C LEU A 327 24.61 20.08 -25.39
N ALA A 328 24.97 21.22 -24.79
CA ALA A 328 24.33 22.50 -25.04
C ALA A 328 24.50 22.97 -26.51
N LYS A 329 25.65 22.68 -27.14
CA LYS A 329 25.92 22.88 -28.58
C LYS A 329 24.85 22.26 -29.48
N HIS A 330 24.30 21.11 -29.08
CA HIS A 330 23.25 20.37 -29.80
C HIS A 330 21.84 20.59 -29.22
N GLY A 331 21.67 21.51 -28.27
CA GLY A 331 20.40 21.73 -27.57
C GLY A 331 19.99 20.60 -26.62
N LEU A 332 20.92 19.72 -26.26
CA LEU A 332 20.71 18.59 -25.36
C LEU A 332 20.98 18.94 -23.89
N THR A 333 20.57 18.04 -23.00
CA THR A 333 20.84 18.08 -21.56
C THR A 333 21.31 16.70 -21.08
N ASP A 334 21.70 16.58 -19.81
CA ASP A 334 22.04 15.30 -19.17
C ASP A 334 20.88 14.26 -19.20
N GLU A 335 19.65 14.71 -19.40
CA GLU A 335 18.49 13.84 -19.64
C GLU A 335 18.65 13.03 -20.95
N ALA A 336 19.33 13.57 -21.97
CA ALA A 336 19.64 12.84 -23.20
C ALA A 336 20.58 11.66 -22.93
N ILE A 337 21.63 11.84 -22.12
CA ILE A 337 22.52 10.74 -21.71
C ILE A 337 21.73 9.68 -20.94
N SER A 338 20.81 10.12 -20.06
CA SER A 338 19.93 9.23 -19.30
C SER A 338 18.97 8.45 -20.21
N ALA A 339 18.43 9.09 -21.26
CA ALA A 339 17.56 8.48 -22.25
C ALA A 339 18.30 7.46 -23.14
N GLN A 340 19.52 7.76 -23.59
CA GLN A 340 20.35 6.81 -24.34
C GLN A 340 20.78 5.62 -23.47
N ALA A 341 21.18 5.86 -22.22
CA ALA A 341 21.49 4.82 -21.24
C ALA A 341 20.28 3.91 -20.95
N LEU A 342 19.08 4.50 -20.83
CA LEU A 342 17.82 3.77 -20.70
C LEU A 342 17.53 2.95 -21.97
N SER A 343 17.65 3.55 -23.15
CA SER A 343 17.40 2.90 -24.45
C SER A 343 18.27 1.67 -24.65
N SER A 344 19.58 1.78 -24.36
CA SER A 344 20.52 0.64 -24.42
C SER A 344 20.29 -0.46 -23.38
N LYS A 345 19.35 -0.26 -22.44
CA LYS A 345 19.03 -1.17 -21.34
C LYS A 345 17.55 -1.51 -21.16
N LEU A 346 16.68 -1.17 -22.12
CA LEU A 346 15.24 -1.44 -22.02
C LEU A 346 14.92 -2.91 -21.72
N ASP A 347 15.50 -3.85 -22.46
CA ASP A 347 15.27 -5.30 -22.28
C ASP A 347 15.72 -5.82 -20.90
N ASP A 348 16.89 -5.37 -20.42
CA ASP A 348 17.41 -5.77 -19.11
C ASP A 348 16.56 -5.17 -17.98
N LEU A 349 16.10 -3.92 -18.15
CA LEU A 349 15.26 -3.22 -17.18
C LEU A 349 13.85 -3.80 -17.12
N ASP A 350 13.21 -4.11 -18.25
CA ASP A 350 11.89 -4.76 -18.30
C ASP A 350 11.94 -6.16 -17.67
N ARG A 351 13.03 -6.92 -17.87
CA ARG A 351 13.23 -8.20 -17.14
C ARG A 351 13.30 -7.99 -15.63
N ILE A 352 14.06 -7.00 -15.16
CA ILE A 352 14.17 -6.69 -13.72
C ILE A 352 12.82 -6.21 -13.15
N GLU A 353 12.08 -5.35 -13.86
CA GLU A 353 10.74 -4.90 -13.43
C GLU A 353 9.74 -6.07 -13.36
N ARG A 354 9.79 -7.01 -14.31
CA ARG A 354 8.97 -8.25 -14.24
C ARG A 354 9.32 -9.11 -13.04
N MET A 355 10.60 -9.21 -12.67
CA MET A 355 11.03 -9.93 -11.46
C MET A 355 10.54 -9.22 -10.19
N ILE A 356 10.66 -7.88 -10.10
CA ILE A 356 10.14 -7.08 -8.99
C ILE A 356 8.61 -7.26 -8.86
N ALA A 357 7.88 -7.15 -9.98
CA ALA A 357 6.43 -7.33 -10.00
C ALA A 357 6.00 -8.77 -9.65
N ASN A 358 6.80 -9.78 -10.00
CA ASN A 358 6.57 -11.17 -9.59
C ASN A 358 6.76 -11.34 -8.07
N ALA A 359 7.85 -10.80 -7.50
CA ALA A 359 8.12 -10.86 -6.07
C ALA A 359 7.05 -10.10 -5.24
N ASP A 360 6.72 -8.86 -5.63
CA ASP A 360 5.61 -8.10 -5.04
C ASP A 360 4.27 -8.85 -5.15
N GLY A 361 4.00 -9.47 -6.31
CA GLY A 361 2.79 -10.25 -6.57
C GLY A 361 2.68 -11.51 -5.70
N ARG A 362 3.77 -12.28 -5.59
CA ARG A 362 3.87 -13.47 -4.73
C ARG A 362 3.67 -13.10 -3.26
N ARG A 363 4.36 -12.06 -2.77
CA ARG A 363 4.20 -11.55 -1.39
C ARG A 363 2.75 -11.16 -1.10
N ASN A 364 2.13 -10.43 -2.01
CA ASN A 364 0.72 -10.03 -1.89
C ASN A 364 -0.24 -11.24 -1.96
N GLY A 365 0.18 -12.37 -2.52
CA GLY A 365 -0.52 -13.66 -2.46
C GLY A 365 -0.41 -14.32 -1.09
N VAL A 366 0.81 -14.48 -0.58
CA VAL A 366 1.09 -15.12 0.73
C VAL A 366 0.35 -14.40 1.87
N LEU A 367 0.37 -13.06 1.89
CA LEU A 367 -0.36 -12.25 2.87
C LEU A 367 -1.88 -12.51 2.86
N ARG A 368 -2.47 -12.77 1.69
CA ARG A 368 -3.90 -13.11 1.57
C ARG A 368 -4.20 -14.51 2.10
N GLU A 369 -3.30 -15.47 1.92
CA GLU A 369 -3.49 -16.83 2.44
C GLU A 369 -3.36 -16.90 3.97
N ILE A 370 -2.49 -16.07 4.59
CA ILE A 370 -2.48 -15.86 6.05
C ILE A 370 -3.86 -15.37 6.52
N GLU A 371 -4.36 -14.27 5.95
CA GLU A 371 -5.66 -13.69 6.36
C GLU A 371 -6.83 -14.65 6.10
N ARG A 372 -6.85 -15.32 4.94
CA ARG A 372 -7.84 -16.33 4.57
C ARG A 372 -7.83 -17.51 5.55
N ARG A 373 -6.66 -18.02 5.94
CA ARG A 373 -6.51 -19.12 6.91
C ARG A 373 -7.05 -18.73 8.28
N ARG A 374 -6.72 -17.52 8.76
CA ARG A 374 -7.22 -16.97 10.04
C ARG A 374 -8.73 -16.78 10.03
N SER A 375 -9.29 -16.23 8.95
CA SER A 375 -10.73 -16.04 8.75
C SER A 375 -11.49 -17.36 8.68
N ALA A 376 -10.95 -18.36 7.96
CA ALA A 376 -11.53 -19.70 7.88
C ALA A 376 -11.48 -20.45 9.23
N LEU A 377 -10.40 -20.30 10.00
CA LEU A 377 -10.30 -20.86 11.36
C LEU A 377 -11.35 -20.22 12.29
N GLY A 378 -11.42 -18.90 12.34
CA GLY A 378 -12.41 -18.19 13.18
C GLY A 378 -13.86 -18.50 12.80
N SER A 379 -14.13 -18.78 11.52
CA SER A 379 -15.46 -19.15 11.05
C SER A 379 -15.85 -20.60 11.41
N ARG A 380 -14.89 -21.54 11.39
CA ARG A 380 -15.12 -22.90 11.92
C ARG A 380 -15.33 -22.92 13.43
N LEU A 381 -14.56 -22.12 14.18
CA LEU A 381 -14.69 -22.02 15.64
C LEU A 381 -16.05 -21.45 16.06
N ARG A 382 -16.57 -20.44 15.35
CA ARG A 382 -17.96 -19.96 15.54
C ARG A 382 -18.96 -21.08 15.27
N ALA A 383 -18.95 -21.67 14.07
CA ALA A 383 -19.91 -22.72 13.72
C ALA A 383 -19.90 -23.93 14.68
N ALA A 384 -18.76 -24.30 15.24
CA ALA A 384 -18.67 -25.33 16.28
C ALA A 384 -19.23 -24.87 17.64
N SER A 385 -19.00 -23.61 18.04
CA SER A 385 -19.59 -23.02 19.24
C SER A 385 -21.11 -22.89 19.12
N ASP A 386 -21.60 -22.46 17.96
CA ASP A 386 -23.02 -22.31 17.66
C ASP A 386 -23.72 -23.68 17.75
N GLN A 387 -23.11 -24.73 17.19
CA GLN A 387 -23.60 -26.12 17.28
C GLN A 387 -23.64 -26.68 18.71
N ILE A 388 -22.70 -26.30 19.58
CA ILE A 388 -22.73 -26.72 20.99
C ILE A 388 -23.88 -26.03 21.73
N ILE A 389 -24.05 -24.72 21.54
CA ILE A 389 -25.13 -23.93 22.16
C ILE A 389 -26.51 -24.43 21.72
N ASP A 390 -26.70 -24.69 20.42
CA ASP A 390 -27.94 -25.25 19.89
C ASP A 390 -28.18 -26.69 20.40
N GLY A 391 -27.13 -27.47 20.63
CA GLY A 391 -27.20 -28.83 21.19
C GLY A 391 -27.64 -28.84 22.65
N GLU A 392 -26.97 -28.05 23.50
CA GLU A 392 -27.29 -27.90 24.93
C GLU A 392 -28.74 -27.40 25.12
N ALA A 393 -29.21 -26.49 24.25
CA ALA A 393 -30.58 -25.99 24.27
C ALA A 393 -31.64 -27.08 23.97
N VAL A 394 -31.31 -28.07 23.13
CA VAL A 394 -32.21 -29.19 22.81
C VAL A 394 -32.26 -30.22 23.93
N GLU A 395 -31.13 -30.54 24.56
CA GLU A 395 -31.11 -31.48 25.70
C GLU A 395 -31.86 -30.89 26.92
N ALA A 396 -31.62 -29.61 27.24
CA ALA A 396 -32.31 -28.90 28.33
C ALA A 396 -33.83 -28.75 28.11
N ALA A 397 -34.32 -28.83 26.87
CA ALA A 397 -35.74 -28.85 26.54
C ALA A 397 -36.37 -30.25 26.67
N ASN A 398 -35.57 -31.32 26.56
CA ASN A 398 -36.04 -32.69 26.61
C ASN A 398 -36.13 -33.22 28.06
N ASP A 399 -35.16 -32.86 28.90
CA ASP A 399 -35.08 -33.28 30.31
C ASP A 399 -36.21 -32.73 31.20
N GLN A 400 -36.90 -31.68 30.73
CA GLN A 400 -38.11 -31.14 31.39
C GLN A 400 -39.34 -32.06 31.27
N ARG A 401 -39.28 -33.14 30.48
CA ARG A 401 -40.33 -34.17 30.42
C ARG A 401 -40.16 -35.23 31.52
N GLY A 402 -40.27 -34.78 32.77
CA GLY A 402 -40.27 -35.67 33.94
C GLY A 402 -41.34 -36.78 33.84
N PRO A 403 -41.11 -37.95 34.47
CA PRO A 403 -41.91 -39.14 34.23
C PRO A 403 -43.36 -38.98 34.69
N ALA A 404 -44.30 -39.14 33.76
CA ALA A 404 -45.72 -39.23 34.07
C ALA A 404 -45.95 -40.40 35.04
N ARG A 405 -46.55 -40.10 36.19
CA ARG A 405 -46.95 -41.13 37.16
C ARG A 405 -48.19 -41.88 36.66
N ARG A 406 -48.33 -43.10 37.19
CA ARG A 406 -49.37 -44.10 36.86
C ARG A 406 -50.79 -43.54 37.00
#